data_AF-A0A7J3M246-F1
#
_entry.id   AF-A0A7J3M246-F1
#
_cell.length_a   1.000
_cell.length_b   1.000
_cell.length_c   1.000
_cell.angle_alpha   90.00
_cell.angle_beta   90.00
_cell.angle_gamma   90.00
#
_symmetry.space_group_name_H-M   'P 1'
#
loop_
_entity.id
_entity.type
_entity.pdbx_description
1 polymer ?
#
loop_
_entity_poly.entity_id
_entity_poly.type
_entity_poly.pdbx_seq_one_letter_code
_entity_poly.pdbx_strand_id
1 'polypeptide(L)'
;MRYHFPKGMRISTLEEREMFYKNEFNVEKVTDWLSWRDIRNTAFAVIVGRKTNVYRKEFEEKKDKALIIEDHRSFKDVLDYILYYLPEGVYYDRNLYRDLSLCEKCSKNCWECDNFLGQELAFDLDPENVDCPYHGSLADKVARKDTVSFCIIEFKRVRKNTVKLCKELKKEFEEIRVVFSGRGFHVHVLDADAFKFSQRERKEIAERYSDFGIDEWVTSGEMRLIRLPYSLNALVSRVCVPLSLNELTSFDPRTMAKPTFLF
;
A
#
# COMPACT_ATOMS: atom_id res chain seq x y z
N MET A 1 17.80 10.06 10.76
CA MET A 1 17.13 9.01 11.57
C MET A 1 17.61 7.66 11.06
N ARG A 2 17.95 6.70 11.92
CA ARG A 2 18.43 5.39 11.49
C ARG A 2 17.33 4.37 11.76
N TYR A 3 16.78 3.78 10.70
CA TYR A 3 15.78 2.73 10.84
C TYR A 3 16.41 1.36 11.07
N HIS A 4 15.69 0.50 11.77
CA HIS A 4 16.05 -0.88 12.05
C HIS A 4 15.02 -1.82 11.43
N PHE A 5 15.45 -2.59 10.43
CA PHE A 5 14.62 -3.55 9.71
C PHE A 5 15.14 -4.97 9.90
N PRO A 6 14.33 -6.01 9.59
CA PRO A 6 14.81 -7.38 9.55
C PRO A 6 16.00 -7.56 8.60
N LYS A 7 16.82 -8.59 8.86
CA LYS A 7 18.03 -8.88 8.08
C LYS A 7 17.76 -8.85 6.56
N GLY A 8 18.60 -8.13 5.82
CA GLY A 8 18.51 -8.02 4.36
C GLY A 8 17.46 -7.04 3.84
N MET A 9 16.84 -6.25 4.72
CA MET A 9 15.93 -5.15 4.35
C MET A 9 16.64 -3.83 4.62
N ARG A 10 16.58 -2.91 3.66
CA ARG A 10 17.19 -1.58 3.74
C ARG A 10 16.54 -0.62 2.77
N ILE A 11 16.84 0.67 2.90
CA ILE A 11 16.46 1.66 1.89
C ILE A 11 17.20 1.35 0.58
N SER A 12 16.49 1.41 -0.55
CA SER A 12 17.10 1.31 -1.88
C SER A 12 17.58 2.66 -2.40
N THR A 13 18.70 2.64 -3.14
CA THR A 13 19.23 3.82 -3.86
C THR A 13 18.37 4.16 -5.07
N LEU A 14 18.64 5.31 -5.70
CA LEU A 14 17.93 5.70 -6.93
C LEU A 14 18.27 4.74 -8.08
N GLU A 15 19.53 4.36 -8.20
CA GLU A 15 20.03 3.43 -9.22
C GLU A 15 19.35 2.06 -9.08
N GLU A 16 19.20 1.55 -7.85
CA GLU A 16 18.50 0.29 -7.59
C GLU A 16 17.00 0.37 -7.91
N ARG A 17 16.34 1.49 -7.60
CA ARG A 17 14.95 1.73 -8.00
C ARG A 17 14.81 1.73 -9.51
N GLU A 18 15.72 2.42 -10.20
CA GLU A 18 15.74 2.49 -11.66
C GLU A 18 15.96 1.11 -12.28
N MET A 19 16.94 0.34 -11.78
CA MET A 19 17.19 -1.03 -12.21
C MET A 19 15.95 -1.91 -12.04
N PHE A 20 15.28 -1.84 -10.89
CA PHE A 20 14.06 -2.60 -10.64
C PHE A 20 12.96 -2.23 -11.65
N TYR A 21 12.66 -0.94 -11.82
CA TYR A 21 11.56 -0.52 -12.69
C TYR A 21 11.84 -0.71 -14.18
N LYS A 22 13.12 -0.73 -14.61
CA LYS A 22 13.49 -1.03 -16.00
C LYS A 22 13.53 -2.52 -16.31
N ASN A 23 13.98 -3.35 -15.35
CA ASN A 23 14.36 -4.74 -15.65
C ASN A 23 13.48 -5.80 -14.99
N GLU A 24 12.82 -5.49 -13.88
CA GLU A 24 12.06 -6.47 -13.09
C GLU A 24 10.57 -6.16 -12.99
N PHE A 25 10.20 -4.88 -12.99
CA PHE A 25 8.81 -4.46 -12.86
C PHE A 25 8.00 -4.93 -14.07
N ASN A 26 6.98 -5.74 -13.80
CA ASN A 26 6.17 -6.36 -14.84
C ASN A 26 4.82 -5.62 -14.95
N VAL A 27 4.67 -4.84 -16.02
CA VAL A 27 3.46 -4.07 -16.32
C VAL A 27 2.23 -4.96 -16.56
N GLU A 28 2.41 -6.14 -17.16
CA GLU A 28 1.31 -7.07 -17.44
C GLU A 28 0.70 -7.57 -16.13
N LYS A 29 1.53 -7.97 -15.15
CA LYS A 29 1.04 -8.40 -13.82
C LYS A 29 0.25 -7.32 -13.09
N VAL A 30 0.66 -6.05 -13.23
CA VAL A 30 -0.08 -4.91 -12.64
C VAL A 30 -1.39 -4.68 -13.38
N THR A 31 -1.37 -4.80 -14.71
CA THR A 31 -2.57 -4.69 -15.55
C THR A 31 -3.57 -5.78 -15.18
N ASP A 32 -3.12 -7.02 -15.02
CA ASP A 32 -3.95 -8.15 -14.60
C ASP A 32 -4.53 -7.92 -13.20
N TRP A 33 -3.73 -7.40 -12.26
CA TRP A 33 -4.20 -7.07 -10.91
C TRP A 33 -5.36 -6.07 -10.91
N LEU A 34 -5.29 -5.04 -11.77
CA LEU A 34 -6.32 -4.00 -11.90
C LEU A 34 -7.31 -4.25 -13.04
N SER A 35 -7.34 -5.45 -13.62
CA SER A 35 -8.24 -5.80 -14.74
C SER A 35 -9.74 -5.65 -14.44
N TRP A 36 -10.11 -5.64 -13.16
CA TRP A 36 -11.49 -5.46 -12.69
C TRP A 36 -11.96 -4.00 -12.73
N ARG A 37 -11.09 -3.03 -13.04
CA ARG A 37 -11.41 -1.60 -13.14
C ARG A 37 -10.86 -0.98 -14.43
N ASP A 38 -11.45 0.14 -14.83
CA ASP A 38 -10.91 0.94 -15.93
C ASP A 38 -9.69 1.73 -15.46
N ILE A 39 -8.54 1.40 -16.05
CA ILE A 39 -7.28 2.08 -15.76
C ILE A 39 -7.34 3.57 -16.10
N ARG A 40 -8.07 3.98 -17.14
CA ARG A 40 -8.16 5.39 -17.53
C ARG A 40 -8.86 6.24 -16.48
N ASN A 41 -9.72 5.60 -15.68
CA ASN A 41 -10.44 6.19 -14.57
C ASN A 41 -9.84 5.84 -13.19
N THR A 42 -8.54 5.54 -13.17
CA THR A 42 -7.80 5.22 -11.95
C THR A 42 -6.74 6.27 -11.72
N ALA A 43 -6.77 7.00 -10.61
CA ALA A 43 -5.63 7.84 -10.25
C ALA A 43 -4.51 6.98 -9.64
N PHE A 44 -3.26 7.27 -10.01
CA PHE A 44 -2.09 6.74 -9.31
C PHE A 44 -1.43 7.83 -8.48
N ALA A 45 -0.51 7.43 -7.62
CA ALA A 45 0.32 8.36 -6.91
C ALA A 45 1.72 7.82 -6.69
N VAL A 46 2.68 8.73 -6.67
CA VAL A 46 4.05 8.43 -6.25
C VAL A 46 4.42 9.30 -5.06
N ILE A 47 5.11 8.72 -4.09
CA ILE A 47 5.65 9.46 -2.94
C ILE A 47 7.15 9.59 -3.12
N VAL A 48 7.67 10.81 -2.99
CA VAL A 48 9.09 11.11 -3.20
C VAL A 48 9.74 11.45 -1.87
N GLY A 49 10.70 10.63 -1.44
CA GLY A 49 11.64 10.97 -0.37
C GLY A 49 11.08 11.12 1.05
N ARG A 50 9.80 10.79 1.32
CA ARG A 50 9.14 11.07 2.60
C ARG A 50 9.78 10.35 3.79
N LYS A 51 9.86 9.02 3.74
CA LYS A 51 10.50 8.22 4.80
C LYS A 51 11.97 7.94 4.48
N THR A 52 12.30 7.76 3.21
CA THR A 52 13.65 7.37 2.79
C THR A 52 14.65 8.51 2.79
N ASN A 53 14.18 9.76 2.62
CA ASN A 53 15.03 10.92 2.32
C ASN A 53 15.96 10.70 1.11
N VAL A 54 15.60 9.78 0.21
CA VAL A 54 16.33 9.47 -1.03
C VAL A 54 15.42 9.79 -2.21
N TYR A 55 15.81 10.80 -2.98
CA TYR A 55 15.10 11.38 -4.12
C TYR A 55 16.09 12.15 -5.00
N ARG A 56 15.71 12.42 -6.25
CA ARG A 56 16.49 13.27 -7.15
C ARG A 56 16.39 14.73 -6.68
N LYS A 57 17.52 15.46 -6.63
CA LYS A 57 17.59 16.80 -6.02
C LYS A 57 16.68 17.82 -6.70
N GLU A 58 16.44 17.69 -8.00
CA GLU A 58 15.51 18.52 -8.77
C GLU A 58 14.05 18.42 -8.29
N PHE A 59 13.72 17.43 -7.45
CA PHE A 59 12.39 17.22 -6.87
C PHE A 59 12.31 17.54 -5.36
N GLU A 60 13.25 18.32 -4.80
CA GLU A 60 13.20 18.76 -3.39
C GLU A 60 11.84 19.36 -3.01
N GLU A 61 11.30 20.25 -3.83
CA GLU A 61 9.99 20.91 -3.60
C GLU A 61 8.80 19.94 -3.58
N LYS A 62 8.99 18.74 -4.11
CA LYS A 62 7.99 17.67 -4.18
C LYS A 62 8.17 16.63 -3.07
N LYS A 63 9.23 16.73 -2.27
CA LYS A 63 9.48 15.86 -1.13
C LYS A 63 8.29 15.89 -0.17
N ASP A 64 8.07 14.76 0.50
CA ASP A 64 7.01 14.57 1.50
C ASP A 64 5.57 14.63 0.95
N LYS A 65 5.37 14.91 -0.35
CA LYS A 65 4.06 14.99 -1.00
C LYS A 65 3.72 13.69 -1.72
N ALA A 66 2.43 13.36 -1.73
CA ALA A 66 1.89 12.38 -2.67
C ALA A 66 1.61 13.11 -3.99
N LEU A 67 2.37 12.77 -5.03
CA LEU A 67 2.19 13.33 -6.37
C LEU A 67 1.17 12.46 -7.10
N ILE A 68 0.00 13.02 -7.33
CA ILE A 68 -1.10 12.33 -8.01
C ILE A 68 -0.83 12.32 -9.52
N ILE A 69 -1.11 11.19 -10.16
CA ILE A 69 -0.98 10.93 -11.59
C ILE A 69 -2.39 10.60 -12.10
N GLU A 70 -3.02 11.59 -12.74
CA GLU A 70 -4.35 11.47 -13.36
C GLU A 70 -4.26 11.56 -14.90
N ASP A 71 -3.20 12.20 -15.43
CA ASP A 71 -2.94 12.31 -16.87
C ASP A 71 -2.18 11.09 -17.39
N HIS A 72 -2.92 10.01 -17.66
CA HIS A 72 -2.38 8.81 -18.28
C HIS A 72 -3.45 8.09 -19.11
N ARG A 73 -3.02 7.16 -19.97
CA ARG A 73 -3.92 6.29 -20.75
C ARG A 73 -3.64 4.82 -20.53
N SER A 74 -2.46 4.49 -20.02
CA SER A 74 -1.99 3.12 -19.80
C SER A 74 -0.99 3.05 -18.63
N PHE A 75 -0.70 1.82 -18.18
CA PHE A 75 0.37 1.61 -17.20
C PHE A 75 1.77 1.94 -17.72
N LYS A 76 1.97 2.01 -19.04
CA LYS A 76 3.25 2.45 -19.61
C LYS A 76 3.49 3.93 -19.30
N ASP A 77 2.45 4.75 -19.42
CA ASP A 77 2.54 6.17 -19.06
C ASP A 77 2.79 6.33 -17.55
N VAL A 78 2.13 5.52 -16.72
CA VAL A 78 2.41 5.47 -15.26
C VAL A 78 3.86 5.07 -14.99
N LEU A 79 4.39 4.08 -15.71
CA LEU A 79 5.79 3.66 -15.59
C LEU A 79 6.76 4.79 -15.97
N ASP A 80 6.44 5.61 -16.96
CA ASP A 80 7.25 6.78 -17.32
C ASP A 80 7.33 7.78 -16.14
N TYR A 81 6.22 8.06 -15.45
CA TYR A 81 6.23 8.85 -14.22
C TYR A 81 7.06 8.19 -13.11
N ILE A 82 6.95 6.86 -12.94
CA ILE A 82 7.73 6.12 -11.94
C ILE A 82 9.24 6.24 -12.23
N LEU A 83 9.66 6.07 -13.49
CA LEU A 83 11.06 6.18 -13.92
C LEU A 83 11.58 7.62 -13.83
N TYR A 84 10.73 8.59 -14.09
CA TYR A 84 11.04 10.01 -13.92
C TYR A 84 11.33 10.34 -12.46
N TYR A 85 10.43 9.97 -11.55
CA TYR A 85 10.54 10.34 -10.13
C TYR A 85 11.42 9.41 -9.28
N LEU A 86 11.58 8.14 -9.68
CA LEU A 86 12.20 7.07 -8.87
C LEU A 86 11.71 7.08 -7.41
N PRO A 87 10.39 6.97 -7.20
CA PRO A 87 9.76 7.27 -5.93
C PRO A 87 10.10 6.24 -4.85
N GLU A 88 9.82 6.59 -3.60
CA GLU A 88 9.97 5.63 -2.50
C GLU A 88 8.82 4.61 -2.43
N GLY A 89 7.68 4.93 -3.05
CA GLY A 89 6.54 4.04 -3.19
C GLY A 89 5.59 4.52 -4.27
N VAL A 90 4.90 3.56 -4.88
CA VAL A 90 3.86 3.76 -5.89
C VAL A 90 2.53 3.28 -5.31
N TYR A 91 1.47 4.02 -5.60
CA TYR A 91 0.15 3.83 -5.03
C TYR A 91 -0.91 3.99 -6.12
N TYR A 92 -2.08 3.40 -5.91
CA TYR A 92 -3.29 3.71 -6.67
C TYR A 92 -4.40 4.19 -5.74
N ASP A 93 -5.30 4.99 -6.30
CA ASP A 93 -6.48 5.48 -5.60
C ASP A 93 -7.54 4.38 -5.55
N ARG A 94 -7.99 4.04 -4.34
CA ARG A 94 -9.05 3.05 -4.09
C ARG A 94 -10.42 3.56 -4.51
N ASN A 95 -10.59 4.85 -4.70
CA ASN A 95 -11.83 5.42 -5.21
C ASN A 95 -12.06 4.99 -6.67
N LEU A 96 -13.33 4.78 -7.00
CA LEU A 96 -13.82 4.61 -8.36
C LEU A 96 -14.52 5.89 -8.80
N TYR A 97 -14.25 6.29 -10.04
CA TYR A 97 -14.78 7.50 -10.64
C TYR A 97 -15.50 7.16 -11.94
N ARG A 98 -16.54 7.92 -12.26
CA ARG A 98 -17.20 7.82 -13.57
C ARG A 98 -16.31 8.35 -14.68
N ASP A 99 -15.70 9.50 -14.43
CA ASP A 99 -14.73 10.12 -15.32
C ASP A 99 -13.70 10.89 -14.49
N LEU A 100 -12.46 10.42 -14.49
CA LEU A 100 -11.38 11.00 -13.69
C LEU A 100 -11.06 12.44 -14.11
N SER A 101 -11.32 12.81 -15.38
CA SER A 101 -11.07 14.18 -15.86
C SER A 101 -11.98 15.23 -15.18
N LEU A 102 -13.11 14.81 -14.60
CA LEU A 102 -14.00 15.70 -13.84
C LEU A 102 -13.45 16.02 -12.43
N CYS A 103 -12.42 15.31 -11.97
CA CYS A 103 -11.85 15.50 -10.63
C CYS A 103 -10.95 16.75 -10.53
N GLU A 104 -10.49 17.34 -11.64
CA GLU A 104 -9.63 18.53 -11.63
C GLU A 104 -10.25 19.72 -10.87
N LYS A 105 -11.58 19.82 -10.87
CA LYS A 105 -12.35 20.93 -10.25
C LYS A 105 -13.12 20.50 -9.01
N CYS A 106 -12.90 19.28 -8.51
CA CYS A 106 -13.67 18.70 -7.41
C CYS A 106 -13.32 19.34 -6.06
N SER A 107 -14.30 19.46 -5.17
CA SER A 107 -14.20 19.99 -3.80
C SER A 107 -13.38 19.10 -2.83
N LYS A 108 -12.68 18.08 -3.34
CA LYS A 108 -11.89 17.05 -2.64
C LYS A 108 -12.67 16.08 -1.75
N ASN A 109 -13.88 16.42 -1.29
CA ASN A 109 -14.74 15.45 -0.62
C ASN A 109 -15.45 14.56 -1.65
N CYS A 110 -14.82 13.43 -2.00
CA CYS A 110 -15.37 12.51 -3.00
C CYS A 110 -16.69 11.87 -2.55
N TRP A 111 -16.92 11.71 -1.24
CA TRP A 111 -18.09 11.01 -0.71
C TRP A 111 -19.44 11.68 -1.03
N GLU A 112 -19.42 12.97 -1.33
CA GLU A 112 -20.59 13.77 -1.70
C GLU A 112 -20.59 14.16 -3.18
N CYS A 113 -19.71 13.55 -3.98
CA CYS A 113 -19.50 13.89 -5.38
C CYS A 113 -20.25 12.92 -6.30
N ASP A 114 -21.04 13.44 -7.25
CA ASP A 114 -21.75 12.63 -8.27
C ASP A 114 -20.81 11.81 -9.18
N ASN A 115 -19.54 12.21 -9.25
CA ASN A 115 -18.50 11.49 -10.00
C ASN A 115 -17.97 10.26 -9.25
N PHE A 116 -18.17 10.19 -7.93
CA PHE A 116 -17.68 9.10 -7.09
C PHE A 116 -18.63 7.91 -7.15
N LEU A 117 -18.10 6.75 -7.53
CA LEU A 117 -18.86 5.51 -7.68
C LEU A 117 -18.74 4.57 -6.49
N GLY A 118 -17.86 4.89 -5.54
CA GLY A 118 -17.54 4.05 -4.39
C GLY A 118 -16.03 3.93 -4.19
N GLN A 119 -15.63 3.22 -3.14
CA GLN A 119 -14.23 3.04 -2.79
C GLN A 119 -13.95 1.58 -2.46
N GLU A 120 -12.81 1.05 -2.89
CA GLU A 120 -12.35 -0.28 -2.47
C GLU A 120 -12.30 -0.37 -0.93
N LEU A 121 -12.92 -1.38 -0.33
CA LEU A 121 -12.73 -1.66 1.10
C LEU A 121 -11.38 -2.37 1.26
N ALA A 122 -10.51 -1.84 2.11
CA ALA A 122 -9.24 -2.48 2.40
C ALA A 122 -8.84 -2.31 3.86
N PHE A 123 -8.07 -3.28 4.35
CA PHE A 123 -7.51 -3.32 5.69
C PHE A 123 -5.98 -3.30 5.57
N ASP A 124 -5.32 -2.35 6.23
CA ASP A 124 -3.85 -2.30 6.31
C ASP A 124 -3.40 -2.79 7.68
N LEU A 125 -2.57 -3.83 7.70
CA LEU A 125 -1.97 -4.38 8.92
C LEU A 125 -0.48 -4.15 8.86
N ASP A 126 0.00 -3.20 9.66
CA ASP A 126 1.41 -2.81 9.67
C ASP A 126 2.08 -3.16 11.01
N PRO A 127 3.40 -3.46 11.03
CA PRO A 127 4.12 -3.83 12.25
C PRO A 127 4.12 -2.76 13.36
N GLU A 128 3.81 -1.51 13.03
CA GLU A 128 3.70 -0.43 14.03
C GLU A 128 2.48 -0.60 14.94
N ASN A 129 1.43 -1.28 14.46
CA ASN A 129 0.14 -1.49 15.16
C ASN A 129 0.10 -2.76 16.01
N VAL A 130 1.23 -3.46 16.16
CA VAL A 130 1.33 -4.63 17.05
C VAL A 130 2.37 -4.40 18.14
N ASP A 131 2.05 -4.90 19.33
CA ASP A 131 3.01 -4.89 20.43
C ASP A 131 4.19 -5.79 20.13
N CYS A 132 5.34 -5.45 20.71
CA CYS A 132 6.57 -6.23 20.64
C CYS A 132 7.20 -6.33 22.03
N PRO A 133 7.65 -7.52 22.48
CA PRO A 133 8.33 -7.64 23.78
C PRO A 133 9.66 -6.88 23.84
N TYR A 134 10.24 -6.52 22.68
CA TYR A 134 11.50 -5.77 22.60
C TYR A 134 11.30 -4.30 22.22
N HIS A 135 10.28 -3.99 21.42
CA HIS A 135 10.01 -2.63 20.92
C HIS A 135 8.77 -1.98 21.55
N GLY A 136 8.10 -2.62 22.50
CA GLY A 136 6.93 -2.07 23.17
C GLY A 136 5.70 -1.92 22.26
N SER A 137 4.79 -1.07 22.69
CA SER A 137 3.55 -0.69 22.02
C SER A 137 3.74 0.41 20.97
N LEU A 138 2.67 0.74 20.23
CA LEU A 138 2.66 1.89 19.34
C LEU A 138 3.01 3.19 20.09
N ALA A 139 2.49 3.39 21.31
CA ALA A 139 2.79 4.56 22.13
C ALA A 139 4.29 4.67 22.45
N ASP A 140 4.95 3.56 22.76
CA ASP A 140 6.39 3.51 23.02
C ASP A 140 7.21 3.86 21.76
N LYS A 141 6.77 3.39 20.60
CA LYS A 141 7.41 3.71 19.30
C LYS A 141 7.25 5.17 18.93
N VAL A 142 6.07 5.75 19.13
CA VAL A 142 5.79 7.18 18.92
C VAL A 142 6.66 8.04 19.83
N ALA A 143 6.74 7.70 21.12
CA ALA A 143 7.57 8.42 22.09
C ALA A 143 9.05 8.46 21.68
N ARG A 144 9.55 7.39 21.04
CA ARG A 144 10.92 7.31 20.51
C ARG A 144 11.08 7.81 19.07
N LYS A 145 10.00 8.28 18.44
CA LYS A 145 9.96 8.69 17.02
C LYS A 145 10.42 7.59 16.05
N ASP A 146 10.09 6.33 16.36
CA ASP A 146 10.50 5.15 15.60
C ASP A 146 9.32 4.23 15.24
N THR A 147 8.29 4.81 14.63
CA THR A 147 7.14 4.05 14.11
C THR A 147 7.46 3.33 12.80
N VAL A 148 8.62 3.60 12.20
CA VAL A 148 8.98 3.08 10.88
C VAL A 148 9.70 1.73 10.97
N SER A 149 10.57 1.58 11.97
CA SER A 149 11.33 0.35 12.22
C SER A 149 10.42 -0.79 12.65
N PHE A 150 10.85 -2.02 12.37
CA PHE A 150 10.17 -3.23 12.83
C PHE A 150 11.13 -4.42 12.84
N CYS A 151 10.80 -5.44 13.63
CA CYS A 151 11.50 -6.72 13.63
C CYS A 151 10.64 -7.88 13.15
N ILE A 152 11.29 -9.04 13.01
CA ILE A 152 10.62 -10.25 12.52
C ILE A 152 9.52 -10.76 13.45
N ILE A 153 9.55 -10.41 14.74
CA ILE A 153 8.50 -10.80 15.70
C ILE A 153 7.22 -10.03 15.41
N GLU A 154 7.34 -8.71 15.21
CA GLU A 154 6.21 -7.84 14.84
C GLU A 154 5.62 -8.28 13.50
N PHE A 155 6.48 -8.55 12.51
CA PHE A 155 6.05 -9.10 11.23
C PHE A 155 5.25 -10.40 11.38
N LYS A 156 5.76 -11.36 12.19
CA LYS A 156 5.08 -12.64 12.42
C LYS A 156 3.73 -12.47 13.12
N ARG A 157 3.61 -11.50 14.03
CA ARG A 157 2.34 -11.15 14.68
C ARG A 157 1.35 -10.60 13.67
N VAL A 158 1.76 -9.59 12.89
CA VAL A 158 0.97 -9.03 11.79
C VAL A 158 0.51 -10.12 10.83
N ARG A 159 1.42 -10.97 10.33
CA ARG A 159 1.09 -12.11 9.46
C ARG A 159 0.03 -13.04 10.08
N LYS A 160 0.17 -13.38 11.36
CA LYS A 160 -0.81 -14.22 12.07
C LYS A 160 -2.17 -13.54 12.17
N ASN A 161 -2.21 -12.24 12.44
CA ASN A 161 -3.44 -11.46 12.48
C ASN A 161 -4.09 -11.36 11.11
N THR A 162 -3.31 -11.09 10.05
CA THR A 162 -3.80 -11.07 8.66
C THR A 162 -4.44 -12.41 8.27
N VAL A 163 -3.81 -13.54 8.59
CA VAL A 163 -4.38 -14.87 8.31
C VAL A 163 -5.73 -15.07 9.00
N LYS A 164 -5.85 -14.65 10.27
CA LYS A 164 -7.11 -14.75 11.01
C LYS A 164 -8.17 -13.80 10.44
N LEU A 165 -7.81 -12.55 10.16
CA LEU A 165 -8.69 -11.56 9.55
C LEU A 165 -9.25 -12.07 8.23
N CYS A 166 -8.40 -12.63 7.35
CA CYS A 166 -8.85 -13.19 6.09
C CYS A 166 -9.85 -14.33 6.27
N LYS A 167 -9.73 -15.15 7.33
CA LYS A 167 -10.69 -16.21 7.62
C LYS A 167 -12.04 -15.65 8.10
N GLU A 168 -12.02 -14.57 8.86
CA GLU A 168 -13.24 -13.90 9.31
C GLU A 168 -13.94 -13.19 8.15
N LEU A 169 -13.20 -12.41 7.35
CA LEU A 169 -13.74 -11.70 6.18
C LEU A 169 -14.35 -12.68 5.17
N LYS A 170 -13.76 -13.87 4.98
CA LYS A 170 -14.29 -14.92 4.07
C LYS A 170 -15.65 -15.49 4.47
N LYS A 171 -16.17 -15.15 5.66
CA LYS A 171 -17.54 -15.49 6.06
C LYS A 171 -18.56 -14.49 5.52
N GLU A 172 -18.13 -13.29 5.16
CA GLU A 172 -18.97 -12.15 4.79
C GLU A 172 -18.73 -11.69 3.33
N PHE A 173 -17.53 -11.93 2.79
CA PHE A 173 -17.09 -11.47 1.47
C PHE A 173 -16.50 -12.60 0.63
N GLU A 174 -16.75 -12.55 -0.67
CA GLU A 174 -16.32 -13.57 -1.63
C GLU A 174 -14.95 -13.23 -2.24
N GLU A 175 -14.74 -11.96 -2.62
CA GLU A 175 -13.59 -11.52 -3.41
C GLU A 175 -12.53 -10.82 -2.54
N ILE A 176 -11.80 -11.63 -1.78
CA ILE A 176 -10.72 -11.16 -0.90
C ILE A 176 -9.35 -11.45 -1.51
N ARG A 177 -8.51 -10.42 -1.60
CA ARG A 177 -7.13 -10.53 -2.06
C ARG A 177 -6.15 -9.98 -1.01
N VAL A 178 -4.99 -10.61 -0.87
CA VAL A 178 -3.97 -10.17 0.10
C VAL A 178 -2.71 -9.76 -0.64
N VAL A 179 -2.11 -8.66 -0.22
CA VAL A 179 -0.85 -8.14 -0.77
C VAL A 179 0.12 -7.90 0.38
N PHE A 180 1.34 -8.43 0.27
CA PHE A 180 2.43 -7.98 1.13
C PHE A 180 2.84 -6.55 0.74
N SER A 181 2.76 -5.60 1.67
CA SER A 181 2.97 -4.16 1.40
C SER A 181 4.45 -3.72 1.52
N GLY A 182 5.35 -4.67 1.78
CA GLY A 182 6.77 -4.45 2.06
C GLY A 182 7.10 -4.52 3.55
N ARG A 183 6.22 -4.05 4.43
CA ARG A 183 6.36 -4.18 5.90
C ARG A 183 5.26 -5.04 6.51
N GLY A 184 4.03 -4.89 6.03
CA GLY A 184 2.84 -5.55 6.53
C GLY A 184 2.03 -6.15 5.39
N PHE A 185 0.71 -6.14 5.55
CA PHE A 185 -0.20 -6.66 4.54
C PHE A 185 -1.39 -5.76 4.33
N HIS A 186 -1.79 -5.64 3.06
CA HIS A 186 -3.08 -5.12 2.68
C HIS A 186 -4.02 -6.28 2.41
N VAL A 187 -5.24 -6.21 2.94
CA VAL A 187 -6.34 -7.11 2.56
C VAL A 187 -7.36 -6.27 1.80
N HIS A 188 -7.59 -6.62 0.55
CA HIS A 188 -8.50 -5.95 -0.37
C HIS A 188 -9.81 -6.76 -0.45
N VAL A 189 -10.95 -6.08 -0.33
CA VAL A 189 -12.29 -6.65 -0.52
C VAL A 189 -12.88 -6.02 -1.77
N LEU A 190 -13.10 -6.84 -2.82
CA LEU A 190 -13.51 -6.40 -4.15
C LEU A 190 -14.97 -6.76 -4.47
N ASP A 191 -15.73 -7.22 -3.49
CA ASP A 191 -17.17 -7.42 -3.60
C ASP A 191 -17.88 -6.12 -4.00
N ALA A 192 -18.74 -6.18 -5.02
CA ALA A 192 -19.39 -4.98 -5.59
C ALA A 192 -20.17 -4.16 -4.55
N ASP A 193 -20.75 -4.82 -3.55
CA ASP A 193 -21.50 -4.13 -2.49
C ASP A 193 -20.59 -3.47 -1.45
N ALA A 194 -19.36 -3.98 -1.25
CA ALA A 194 -18.40 -3.35 -0.35
C ALA A 194 -17.98 -1.94 -0.82
N PHE A 195 -17.98 -1.70 -2.14
CA PHE A 195 -17.71 -0.39 -2.71
C PHE A 195 -18.73 0.68 -2.31
N LYS A 196 -19.96 0.27 -2.01
CA LYS A 196 -21.09 1.15 -1.72
C LYS A 196 -21.23 1.50 -0.25
N PHE A 197 -20.47 0.87 0.65
CA PHE A 197 -20.51 1.18 2.07
C PHE A 197 -20.22 2.66 2.32
N SER A 198 -21.11 3.29 3.06
CA SER A 198 -20.96 4.66 3.57
C SER A 198 -19.79 4.76 4.54
N GLN A 199 -19.30 5.98 4.78
CA GLN A 199 -18.27 6.22 5.79
C GLN A 199 -18.66 5.71 7.18
N ARG A 200 -19.95 5.77 7.54
CA ARG A 200 -20.45 5.26 8.84
C ARG A 200 -20.32 3.75 8.92
N GLU A 201 -20.78 3.02 7.90
CA GLU A 201 -20.65 1.55 7.86
C GLU A 201 -19.18 1.13 7.86
N ARG A 202 -18.31 1.86 7.16
CA ARG A 202 -16.87 1.58 7.16
C ARG A 202 -16.21 1.81 8.52
N LYS A 203 -16.64 2.83 9.28
CA LYS A 203 -16.19 3.05 10.66
C LYS A 203 -16.63 1.92 11.57
N GLU A 204 -17.87 1.46 11.45
CA GLU A 204 -18.38 0.29 12.19
C GLU A 204 -17.60 -1.00 11.85
N ILE A 205 -17.24 -1.19 10.57
CA ILE A 205 -16.36 -2.30 10.13
C ILE A 205 -14.95 -2.15 10.71
N ALA A 206 -14.37 -0.95 10.68
CA ALA A 206 -13.05 -0.68 11.24
C ALA A 206 -13.00 -0.98 12.74
N GLU A 207 -13.99 -0.51 13.50
CA GLU A 207 -14.13 -0.79 14.93
C GLU A 207 -14.26 -2.29 15.20
N ARG A 208 -15.08 -3.00 14.43
CA ARG A 208 -15.29 -4.46 14.55
C ARG A 208 -13.99 -5.27 14.39
N TYR A 209 -13.09 -4.83 13.52
CA TYR A 209 -11.84 -5.54 13.23
C TYR A 209 -10.58 -4.87 13.83
N SER A 210 -10.76 -3.85 14.70
CA SER A 210 -9.67 -3.11 15.36
C SER A 210 -8.69 -4.02 16.12
N ASP A 211 -9.20 -5.06 16.80
CA ASP A 211 -8.42 -6.05 17.57
C ASP A 211 -7.39 -6.85 16.72
N PHE A 212 -7.51 -6.81 15.39
CA PHE A 212 -6.51 -7.41 14.50
C PHE A 212 -5.26 -6.52 14.32
N GLY A 213 -5.27 -5.29 14.83
CA GLY A 213 -4.19 -4.30 14.64
C GLY A 213 -4.23 -3.67 13.25
N ILE A 214 -5.42 -3.47 12.69
CA ILE A 214 -5.62 -2.77 11.43
C ILE A 214 -5.41 -1.27 11.61
N ASP A 215 -5.03 -0.58 10.54
CA ASP A 215 -5.18 0.87 10.45
C ASP A 215 -6.65 1.22 10.14
N GLU A 216 -7.35 1.77 11.14
CA GLU A 216 -8.74 2.17 11.03
C GLU A 216 -8.95 3.31 10.02
N TRP A 217 -7.97 4.18 9.79
CA TRP A 217 -8.07 5.26 8.80
C TRP A 217 -8.08 4.73 7.37
N VAL A 218 -7.39 3.60 7.13
CA VAL A 218 -7.47 2.91 5.84
C VAL A 218 -8.83 2.25 5.67
N THR A 219 -9.34 1.60 6.72
CA THR A 219 -10.59 0.84 6.63
C THR A 219 -11.82 1.74 6.55
N SER A 220 -11.86 2.82 7.34
CA SER A 220 -12.93 3.83 7.34
C SER A 220 -13.03 4.63 6.04
N GLY A 221 -11.98 4.61 5.22
CA GLY A 221 -11.94 5.21 3.88
C GLY A 221 -11.36 6.62 3.81
N GLU A 222 -10.80 7.12 4.92
CA GLU A 222 -10.08 8.40 4.98
C GLU A 222 -8.79 8.37 4.14
N MET A 223 -8.05 7.26 4.17
CA MET A 223 -6.82 7.10 3.39
C MET A 223 -7.10 6.50 2.00
N ARG A 224 -7.39 7.30 0.98
CA ARG A 224 -7.75 6.75 -0.34
C ARG A 224 -6.63 6.01 -1.10
N LEU A 225 -5.36 6.31 -0.83
CA LEU A 225 -4.22 5.73 -1.55
C LEU A 225 -3.75 4.42 -0.92
N ILE A 226 -3.54 3.39 -1.73
CA ILE A 226 -2.99 2.10 -1.31
C ILE A 226 -1.85 1.67 -2.23
N ARG A 227 -0.85 0.98 -1.69
CA ARG A 227 0.38 0.67 -2.44
C ARG A 227 0.07 -0.24 -3.64
N LEU A 228 0.63 0.10 -4.79
CA LEU A 228 0.44 -0.62 -6.04
C LEU A 228 1.12 -2.00 -5.96
N PRO A 229 0.40 -3.11 -6.17
CA PRO A 229 1.02 -4.42 -6.23
C PRO A 229 2.06 -4.50 -7.35
N TYR A 230 3.06 -5.34 -7.12
CA TYR A 230 4.29 -5.51 -7.88
C TYR A 230 5.23 -4.30 -7.89
N SER A 231 4.88 -3.16 -7.28
CA SER A 231 5.82 -2.04 -7.15
C SER A 231 6.86 -2.28 -6.04
N LEU A 232 7.93 -1.50 -6.06
CA LEU A 232 8.95 -1.52 -5.01
C LEU A 232 8.50 -0.66 -3.82
N ASN A 233 8.62 -1.20 -2.60
CA ASN A 233 8.68 -0.41 -1.38
C ASN A 233 10.15 -0.09 -1.09
N ALA A 234 10.58 1.12 -1.47
CA ALA A 234 11.98 1.52 -1.41
C ALA A 234 12.50 1.70 0.02
N LEU A 235 11.61 1.85 1.00
CA LEU A 235 12.00 1.96 2.42
C LEU A 235 12.72 0.70 2.92
N VAL A 236 12.30 -0.46 2.40
CA VAL A 236 12.75 -1.78 2.87
C VAL A 236 13.28 -2.67 1.76
N SER A 237 13.34 -2.16 0.52
CA SER A 237 13.76 -2.88 -0.68
C SER A 237 13.02 -4.20 -0.85
N ARG A 238 11.68 -4.13 -0.88
CA ARG A 238 10.81 -5.29 -1.12
C ARG A 238 9.75 -5.01 -2.15
N VAL A 239 9.50 -6.00 -2.99
CA VAL A 239 8.44 -5.99 -3.98
C VAL A 239 7.12 -6.25 -3.27
N CYS A 240 6.09 -5.48 -3.61
CA CYS A 240 4.76 -5.68 -3.06
C CYS A 240 4.13 -6.83 -3.82
N VAL A 241 3.84 -7.95 -3.18
CA VAL A 241 3.41 -9.16 -3.91
C VAL A 241 2.03 -9.60 -3.45
N PRO A 242 1.08 -9.84 -4.37
CA PRO A 242 -0.13 -10.58 -4.05
C PRO A 242 0.23 -11.98 -3.53
N LEU A 243 -0.52 -12.46 -2.55
CA LEU A 243 -0.31 -13.74 -1.88
C LEU A 243 -1.61 -14.53 -1.82
N SER A 244 -1.53 -15.81 -2.13
CA SER A 244 -2.54 -16.78 -1.69
C SER A 244 -2.50 -16.95 -0.17
N LEU A 245 -3.56 -17.50 0.42
CA LEU A 245 -3.58 -17.80 1.86
C LEU A 245 -2.46 -18.78 2.26
N ASN A 246 -2.12 -19.73 1.41
CA ASN A 246 -1.05 -20.69 1.68
C ASN A 246 0.31 -19.99 1.73
N GLU A 247 0.61 -19.14 0.75
CA GLU A 247 1.85 -18.35 0.75
C GLU A 247 1.91 -17.41 1.95
N LEU A 248 0.81 -16.73 2.28
CA LEU A 248 0.72 -15.83 3.44
C LEU A 248 1.13 -16.52 4.75
N THR A 249 0.70 -17.77 4.99
CA THR A 249 1.00 -18.47 6.26
C THR A 249 2.48 -18.73 6.48
N SER A 250 3.24 -18.94 5.41
CA SER A 250 4.66 -19.27 5.44
C SER A 250 5.57 -18.10 5.06
N PHE A 251 5.00 -16.97 4.61
CA PHE A 251 5.74 -15.83 4.06
C PHE A 251 6.81 -15.28 5.02
N ASP A 252 8.05 -15.13 4.54
CA ASP A 252 9.17 -14.51 5.25
C ASP A 252 9.80 -13.40 4.40
N PRO A 253 9.66 -12.12 4.80
CA PRO A 253 10.14 -10.99 4.01
C PRO A 253 11.67 -10.92 3.98
N ARG A 254 12.40 -11.69 4.80
CA ARG A 254 13.87 -11.68 4.76
C ARG A 254 14.40 -12.40 3.53
N THR A 255 13.66 -13.38 3.02
CA THR A 255 14.07 -14.25 1.91
C THR A 255 13.15 -14.15 0.70
N MET A 256 11.87 -13.80 0.90
CA MET A 256 10.86 -13.66 -0.15
C MET A 256 10.68 -12.20 -0.58
N ALA A 257 10.08 -12.00 -1.76
CA ALA A 257 9.80 -10.68 -2.35
C ALA A 257 11.02 -9.74 -2.44
N LYS A 258 12.22 -10.33 -2.56
CA LYS A 258 13.47 -9.62 -2.79
C LYS A 258 13.57 -9.21 -4.27
N PRO A 259 13.87 -7.94 -4.58
CA PRO A 259 14.30 -7.57 -5.93
C PRO A 259 15.69 -8.15 -6.23
N THR A 260 16.02 -8.29 -7.52
CA THR A 260 17.25 -8.95 -7.97
C THR A 260 18.53 -8.22 -7.56
N PHE A 261 18.48 -6.88 -7.40
CA PHE A 261 19.64 -6.08 -6.95
C PHE A 261 20.11 -6.37 -5.51
N LEU A 262 19.37 -7.19 -4.74
CA LEU A 262 19.78 -7.65 -3.41
C LEU A 262 20.38 -9.06 -3.40
N PHE A 263 20.72 -9.61 -4.57
CA PHE A 263 21.42 -10.90 -4.72
C PHE A 263 22.87 -10.69 -5.12
#